data_AF-A0A426RYY5-F1
#
_entry.id   AF-A0A426RYY5-F1
#
_cell.length_a   1.000
_cell.length_b   1.000
_cell.length_c   1.000
_cell.angle_alpha   90.00
_cell.angle_beta   90.00
_cell.angle_gamma   90.00
#
_symmetry.space_group_name_H-M   'P 1'
#
loop_
_entity.id
_entity.type
_entity.pdbx_description
1 polymer ?
#
loop_
_entity_poly.entity_id
_entity_poly.type
_entity_poly.pdbx_seq_one_letter_code
_entity_poly.pdbx_strand_id
1 'polypeptide(L)'
;MLRAAGAVFAERGYEAATVRDIAARAGVNQALIFRYFGSKQALLTEVMAQDGKEQVSSTPPELLFETALRGVLAEGGGADADRLAVYLRSIGGADAAPETVRALGEEYAAALAALSEAEDGTLRAQLAMAWLLGIGLMRVVVRQEPLATADPDAICTHVLTALDRLLPVLPGAGPRPGAERGAGADSGPGAERGAGADSGPGAGEGRPGVRP
;
A
#
# COMPACT_ATOMS: atom_id res chain seq x y z
N MET A 1 18.53 1.34 2.63
CA MET A 1 18.71 1.84 1.25
C MET A 1 17.37 2.00 0.53
N LEU A 2 16.60 0.92 0.31
CA LEU A 2 15.31 0.99 -0.41
C LEU A 2 14.31 2.01 0.15
N ARG A 3 14.04 2.01 1.46
CA ARG A 3 13.16 3.02 2.08
C ARG A 3 13.62 4.47 1.83
N ALA A 4 14.93 4.72 1.91
CA ALA A 4 15.47 6.05 1.64
C ALA A 4 15.37 6.42 0.15
N ALA A 5 15.60 5.45 -0.75
CA ALA A 5 15.42 5.62 -2.18
C ALA A 5 13.96 5.92 -2.54
N GLY A 6 13.02 5.13 -2.02
CA GLY A 6 11.58 5.35 -2.20
C GLY A 6 11.14 6.73 -1.72
N ALA A 7 11.57 7.15 -0.54
CA ALA A 7 11.25 8.50 -0.03
C ALA A 7 11.81 9.61 -0.95
N VAL A 8 13.05 9.48 -1.43
CA VAL A 8 13.63 10.47 -2.35
C VAL A 8 12.91 10.47 -3.71
N PHE A 9 12.56 9.31 -4.25
CA PHE A 9 11.80 9.20 -5.50
C PHE A 9 10.40 9.78 -5.36
N ALA A 10 9.70 9.53 -4.25
CA ALA A 10 8.38 10.09 -3.97
C ALA A 10 8.40 11.61 -3.80
N GLU A 11 9.42 12.16 -3.12
CA GLU A 11 9.52 13.60 -2.86
C GLU A 11 9.96 14.42 -4.08
N ARG A 12 10.81 13.86 -4.95
CA ARG A 12 11.45 14.61 -6.04
C ARG A 12 11.04 14.15 -7.44
N GLY A 13 10.32 13.03 -7.54
CA GLY A 13 10.15 12.33 -8.81
C GLY A 13 11.41 11.57 -9.22
N TYR A 14 11.26 10.66 -10.19
CA TYR A 14 12.38 9.85 -10.66
C TYR A 14 13.46 10.73 -11.30
N GLU A 15 13.12 11.63 -12.22
CA GLU A 15 14.11 12.41 -12.99
C GLU A 15 15.01 13.28 -12.10
N ALA A 16 14.42 14.05 -11.17
CA ALA A 16 15.18 14.97 -10.32
C ALA A 16 15.92 14.28 -9.14
N ALA A 17 15.52 13.07 -8.76
CA ALA A 17 16.22 12.30 -7.72
C ALA A 17 17.63 11.89 -8.17
N THR A 18 18.65 12.11 -7.36
CA THR A 18 20.02 11.63 -7.67
C THR A 18 20.44 10.49 -6.74
N VAL A 19 21.33 9.61 -7.21
CA VAL A 19 21.96 8.57 -6.37
C VAL A 19 22.72 9.20 -5.19
N ARG A 20 23.23 10.43 -5.36
CA ARG A 20 23.84 11.22 -4.29
C ARG A 20 22.85 11.58 -3.19
N ASP A 21 21.64 12.04 -3.54
CA ASP A 21 20.59 12.35 -2.56
C ASP A 21 20.20 11.10 -1.76
N ILE A 22 20.05 9.97 -2.47
CA ILE A 22 19.70 8.68 -1.86
C ILE A 22 20.81 8.21 -0.92
N ALA A 23 22.06 8.30 -1.34
CA ALA A 23 23.23 7.93 -0.53
C ALA A 23 23.32 8.77 0.75
N ALA A 24 23.16 10.10 0.61
CA ALA A 24 23.14 11.02 1.74
C ALA A 24 22.01 10.68 2.73
N ARG A 25 20.80 10.43 2.24
CA ARG A 25 19.65 10.08 3.09
C ARG A 25 19.79 8.69 3.74
N ALA A 26 20.39 7.74 3.04
CA ALA A 26 20.61 6.39 3.53
C ALA A 26 21.84 6.27 4.46
N GLY A 27 22.67 7.31 4.59
CA GLY A 27 23.90 7.27 5.37
C GLY A 27 24.96 6.35 4.78
N VAL A 28 24.98 6.16 3.46
CA VAL A 28 25.92 5.27 2.76
C VAL A 28 26.69 6.01 1.66
N ASN A 29 27.76 5.41 1.15
CA ASN A 29 28.45 5.91 -0.04
C ASN A 29 27.67 5.54 -1.32
N GLN A 30 27.66 6.44 -2.32
CA GLN A 30 27.10 6.18 -3.66
C GLN A 30 27.63 4.91 -4.31
N ALA A 31 28.93 4.61 -4.13
CA ALA A 31 29.54 3.40 -4.68
C ALA A 31 28.86 2.11 -4.14
N LEU A 32 28.34 2.14 -2.91
CA LEU A 32 27.61 1.02 -2.33
C LEU A 32 26.27 0.82 -3.06
N ILE A 33 25.57 1.90 -3.41
CA ILE A 33 24.29 1.80 -4.15
C ILE A 33 24.53 1.16 -5.52
N PHE A 34 25.52 1.63 -6.28
CA PHE A 34 25.85 1.03 -7.58
C PHE A 34 26.31 -0.42 -7.47
N ARG A 35 27.03 -0.78 -6.40
CA ARG A 35 27.43 -2.17 -6.16
C ARG A 35 26.23 -3.11 -5.90
N TYR A 36 25.20 -2.64 -5.19
CA TYR A 36 24.05 -3.47 -4.84
C TYR A 36 22.99 -3.50 -5.95
N PHE A 37 22.79 -2.38 -6.65
CA PHE A 37 21.66 -2.22 -7.56
C PHE A 37 22.07 -2.04 -9.01
N GLY A 38 23.34 -1.77 -9.31
CA GLY A 38 23.83 -1.57 -10.68
C GLY A 38 23.47 -0.21 -11.28
N SER A 39 22.20 0.18 -11.26
CA SER A 39 21.70 1.43 -11.83
C SER A 39 20.61 2.09 -10.98
N LYS A 40 20.34 3.38 -11.22
CA LYS A 40 19.24 4.11 -10.58
C LYS A 40 17.87 3.51 -10.96
N GLN A 41 17.76 3.00 -12.18
CA GLN A 41 16.56 2.35 -12.69
C GLN A 41 16.33 1.00 -12.00
N ALA A 42 17.37 0.16 -11.91
CA ALA A 42 17.29 -1.10 -11.17
C ALA A 42 17.00 -0.87 -9.67
N LEU A 43 17.56 0.19 -9.06
CA LEU A 43 17.18 0.61 -7.70
C LEU A 43 15.68 0.97 -7.60
N LEU A 44 15.13 1.71 -8.58
CA LEU A 44 13.70 2.00 -8.59
C LEU A 44 12.88 0.72 -8.71
N THR A 45 13.29 -0.23 -9.56
CA THR A 45 12.64 -1.54 -9.70
C THR A 45 12.57 -2.29 -8.37
N GLU A 46 13.65 -2.31 -7.59
CA GLU A 46 13.65 -2.88 -6.24
C GLU A 46 12.73 -2.14 -5.26
N VAL A 47 12.67 -0.81 -5.34
CA VAL A 47 11.76 -0.02 -4.51
C VAL A 47 10.31 -0.36 -4.85
N MET A 48 9.94 -0.36 -6.13
CA MET A 48 8.58 -0.69 -6.57
C MET A 48 8.18 -2.12 -6.20
N ALA A 49 9.11 -3.06 -6.29
CA ALA A 49 8.85 -4.43 -5.84
C ALA A 49 8.65 -4.52 -4.33
N GLN A 50 9.43 -3.77 -3.54
CA GLN A 50 9.23 -3.71 -2.10
C GLN A 50 7.87 -3.10 -1.74
N ASP A 51 7.48 -1.99 -2.39
CA ASP A 51 6.18 -1.34 -2.20
C ASP A 51 5.04 -2.33 -2.57
N GLY A 52 5.22 -3.07 -3.67
CA GLY A 52 4.29 -4.12 -4.09
C GLY A 52 4.15 -5.26 -3.08
N LYS A 53 5.25 -5.73 -2.48
CA LYS A 53 5.22 -6.76 -1.42
C LYS A 53 4.52 -6.27 -0.15
N GLU A 54 4.81 -5.04 0.26
CA GLU A 54 4.13 -4.41 1.38
C GLU A 54 2.62 -4.34 1.11
N GLN A 55 2.22 -3.98 -0.11
CA GLN A 55 0.81 -4.01 -0.52
C GLN A 55 0.19 -5.41 -0.45
N VAL A 56 0.87 -6.46 -0.92
CA VAL A 56 0.39 -7.85 -0.80
C VAL A 56 0.19 -8.25 0.65
N SER A 57 1.12 -7.88 1.54
CA SER A 57 1.05 -8.24 2.96
C SER A 57 0.04 -7.44 3.78
N SER A 58 -0.27 -6.21 3.37
CA SER A 58 -1.13 -5.28 4.12
C SER A 58 -2.57 -5.21 3.60
N THR A 59 -2.82 -5.69 2.37
CA THR A 59 -4.15 -5.67 1.76
C THR A 59 -4.79 -7.05 1.89
N PRO A 60 -6.05 -7.16 2.33
CA PRO A 60 -6.80 -8.41 2.24
C PRO A 60 -6.77 -8.93 0.79
N PRO A 61 -6.53 -10.22 0.54
CA PRO A 61 -6.29 -10.70 -0.81
C PRO A 61 -7.48 -10.41 -1.76
N GLU A 62 -8.70 -10.33 -1.25
CA GLU A 62 -9.92 -10.08 -2.04
C GLU A 62 -10.04 -8.64 -2.53
N LEU A 63 -9.33 -7.73 -1.86
CA LEU A 63 -9.21 -6.33 -2.25
C LEU A 63 -7.88 -6.03 -2.97
N LEU A 64 -6.96 -7.00 -2.99
CA LEU A 64 -5.60 -6.79 -3.47
C LEU A 64 -5.57 -6.34 -4.94
N PHE A 65 -6.33 -7.03 -5.81
CA PHE A 65 -6.35 -6.68 -7.22
C PHE A 65 -6.97 -5.31 -7.47
N GLU A 66 -8.12 -5.01 -6.84
CA GLU A 66 -8.77 -3.70 -6.99
C GLU A 66 -7.86 -2.57 -6.49
N THR A 67 -7.23 -2.76 -5.32
CA THR A 67 -6.31 -1.78 -4.73
C THR A 67 -5.13 -1.52 -5.67
N ALA A 68 -4.53 -2.59 -6.20
CA ALA A 68 -3.43 -2.50 -7.15
C ALA A 68 -3.85 -1.82 -8.47
N LEU A 69 -5.02 -2.17 -9.00
CA LEU A 69 -5.56 -1.57 -10.22
C LEU A 69 -5.84 -0.08 -10.02
N ARG A 70 -6.49 0.31 -8.91
CA ARG A 70 -6.70 1.72 -8.57
C ARG A 70 -5.38 2.47 -8.41
N GLY A 71 -4.37 1.85 -7.80
CA GLY A 71 -3.02 2.43 -7.71
C GLY A 71 -2.38 2.68 -9.09
N VAL A 72 -2.56 1.76 -10.04
CA VAL A 72 -2.11 1.92 -11.43
C VAL A 72 -2.89 3.00 -12.18
N LEU A 73 -4.19 3.12 -11.92
CA LEU A 73 -5.10 4.02 -12.63
C LEU A 73 -5.13 5.44 -12.06
N ALA A 74 -4.71 5.63 -10.80
CA ALA A 74 -4.70 6.90 -10.10
C ALA A 74 -4.14 8.00 -11.02
N GLU A 75 -5.00 8.97 -11.35
CA GLU A 75 -4.66 10.04 -12.27
C GLU A 75 -3.54 10.94 -11.73
N GLY A 76 -2.61 11.29 -12.61
CA GLY A 76 -2.18 12.68 -12.73
C GLY A 76 -0.79 13.01 -12.19
N GLY A 77 0.20 13.04 -13.09
CA GLY A 77 1.23 14.08 -13.13
C GLY A 77 2.08 14.30 -11.88
N GLY A 78 2.28 13.26 -11.07
CA GLY A 78 3.09 13.29 -9.86
C GLY A 78 4.22 12.25 -9.90
N ALA A 79 5.04 12.27 -8.86
CA ALA A 79 6.19 11.38 -8.72
C ALA A 79 5.85 9.89 -8.90
N ASP A 80 4.67 9.44 -8.47
CA ASP A 80 4.27 8.03 -8.54
C ASP A 80 3.89 7.55 -9.95
N ALA A 81 3.22 8.38 -10.75
CA ALA A 81 2.93 8.06 -12.15
C ALA A 81 4.22 7.96 -12.98
N ASP A 82 5.18 8.86 -12.73
CA ASP A 82 6.51 8.82 -13.35
C ASP A 82 7.28 7.56 -12.94
N ARG A 83 7.24 7.18 -11.66
CA ARG A 83 7.87 5.96 -11.15
C ARG A 83 7.30 4.70 -11.81
N LEU A 84 5.97 4.61 -11.91
CA LEU A 84 5.31 3.49 -12.59
C LEU A 84 5.69 3.43 -14.07
N ALA A 85 5.74 4.58 -14.77
CA ALA A 85 6.15 4.64 -16.16
C ALA A 85 7.59 4.15 -16.38
N VAL A 86 8.52 4.54 -15.50
CA VAL A 86 9.92 4.09 -15.54
C VAL A 86 10.01 2.59 -15.24
N TYR A 87 9.30 2.10 -14.23
CA TYR A 87 9.23 0.68 -13.91
C TYR A 87 8.73 -0.16 -15.10
N LEU A 88 7.62 0.26 -15.72
CA LEU A 88 7.04 -0.43 -16.88
C LEU A 88 7.98 -0.45 -18.09
N ARG A 89 8.70 0.65 -18.34
CA ARG A 89 9.76 0.69 -19.37
C ARG A 89 10.94 -0.20 -19.02
N SER A 90 11.27 -0.33 -17.73
CA SER A 90 12.37 -1.17 -17.26
C SER A 90 12.11 -2.66 -17.45
N ILE A 91 10.87 -3.12 -17.30
CA ILE A 91 10.52 -4.55 -17.44
C ILE A 91 10.88 -5.07 -18.85
N GLY A 92 10.75 -4.25 -19.89
CA GLY A 92 11.06 -4.63 -21.27
C GLY A 92 12.50 -4.33 -21.73
N GLY A 93 13.35 -3.78 -20.86
CA GLY A 93 14.69 -3.30 -21.21
C GLY A 93 15.84 -4.10 -20.56
N ALA A 94 17.07 -3.79 -20.94
CA ALA A 94 18.29 -4.44 -20.41
C ALA A 94 18.54 -4.18 -18.90
N ASP A 95 17.94 -3.11 -18.35
CA ASP A 95 17.97 -2.77 -16.93
C ASP A 95 16.84 -3.43 -16.11
N ALA A 96 16.06 -4.34 -16.71
CA ALA A 96 15.12 -5.17 -15.97
C ALA A 96 15.88 -5.90 -14.86
N ALA A 97 15.35 -5.88 -13.64
CA ALA A 97 15.69 -6.87 -12.62
C ALA A 97 14.66 -8.01 -12.74
N PRO A 98 14.81 -8.92 -13.72
CA PRO A 98 13.77 -9.88 -14.06
C PRO A 98 13.44 -10.81 -12.90
N GLU A 99 14.43 -11.15 -12.07
CA GLU A 99 14.23 -11.94 -10.86
C GLU A 99 13.29 -11.24 -9.87
N THR A 100 13.45 -9.92 -9.71
CA THR A 100 12.67 -9.11 -8.78
C THR A 100 11.23 -8.96 -9.25
N VAL A 101 11.04 -8.67 -10.55
CA VAL A 101 9.72 -8.59 -11.17
C VAL A 101 9.01 -9.95 -11.10
N ARG A 102 9.73 -11.04 -11.39
CA ARG A 102 9.20 -12.40 -11.30
C ARG A 102 8.78 -12.76 -9.87
N ALA A 103 9.64 -12.51 -8.88
CA ALA A 103 9.33 -12.80 -7.48
C ALA A 103 8.10 -12.04 -6.99
N LEU A 104 7.97 -10.76 -7.37
CA LEU A 104 6.77 -9.99 -7.06
C LEU A 104 5.52 -10.58 -7.72
N GLY A 105 5.62 -10.93 -9.00
CA GLY A 105 4.52 -11.55 -9.75
C GLY A 105 4.08 -12.89 -9.14
N GLU A 106 5.02 -13.72 -8.69
CA GLU A 106 4.76 -14.99 -7.99
C GLU A 106 4.02 -14.77 -6.66
N GLU A 107 4.42 -13.77 -5.88
CA GLU A 107 3.80 -13.46 -4.59
C GLU A 107 2.36 -12.93 -4.74
N TYR A 108 2.14 -12.02 -5.70
CA TYR A 108 0.80 -11.59 -6.08
C TYR A 108 -0.07 -12.73 -6.61
N ALA A 109 0.50 -13.57 -7.47
CA ALA A 109 -0.24 -14.69 -8.06
C ALA A 109 -0.67 -15.68 -6.97
N ALA A 110 0.22 -15.98 -6.03
CA ALA A 110 -0.09 -16.84 -4.89
C ALA A 110 -1.20 -16.27 -4.01
N ALA A 111 -1.15 -14.97 -3.70
CA ALA A 111 -2.17 -14.29 -2.90
C ALA A 111 -3.57 -14.34 -3.57
N LEU A 112 -3.64 -14.09 -4.87
CA LEU A 112 -4.91 -14.14 -5.61
C LEU A 112 -5.39 -15.58 -5.80
N ALA A 113 -4.51 -16.52 -6.16
CA ALA A 113 -4.88 -17.91 -6.37
C ALA A 113 -5.46 -18.56 -5.10
N ALA A 114 -5.07 -18.10 -3.91
CA ALA A 114 -5.63 -18.58 -2.64
C ALA A 114 -7.13 -18.29 -2.46
N LEU A 115 -7.70 -17.40 -3.26
CA LEU A 115 -9.11 -16.97 -3.17
C LEU A 115 -10.08 -17.78 -4.00
N SER A 116 -9.57 -18.67 -4.85
CA SER A 116 -10.34 -19.32 -5.89
C SER A 116 -9.93 -20.79 -6.01
N GLU A 117 -10.93 -21.67 -6.06
CA GLU A 117 -10.74 -23.11 -6.37
C GLU A 117 -10.67 -23.38 -7.88
N ALA A 118 -10.56 -22.35 -8.71
CA ALA A 118 -10.41 -22.52 -10.15
C ALA A 118 -9.20 -23.41 -10.48
N GLU A 119 -9.41 -24.35 -11.39
CA GLU A 119 -8.33 -25.07 -12.05
C GLU A 119 -7.35 -24.07 -12.67
N ASP A 120 -6.06 -24.35 -12.55
CA ASP A 120 -4.96 -23.45 -12.95
C ASP A 120 -5.00 -22.07 -12.28
N GLY A 121 -5.42 -21.98 -11.01
CA GLY A 121 -5.53 -20.73 -10.24
C GLY A 121 -4.28 -19.83 -10.32
N THR A 122 -3.08 -20.41 -10.27
CA THR A 122 -1.81 -19.65 -10.42
C THR A 122 -1.68 -19.00 -11.80
N LEU A 123 -1.97 -19.74 -12.89
CA LEU A 123 -1.90 -19.20 -14.25
C LEU A 123 -2.94 -18.09 -14.44
N ARG A 124 -4.15 -18.31 -13.93
CA ARG A 124 -5.23 -17.30 -13.98
C ARG A 124 -4.86 -16.04 -13.19
N ALA A 125 -4.24 -16.19 -12.02
CA ALA A 125 -3.73 -15.06 -11.26
C ALA A 125 -2.58 -14.33 -11.97
N GLN A 126 -1.70 -15.06 -12.68
CA GLN A 126 -0.68 -14.46 -13.53
C GLN A 126 -1.28 -13.71 -14.74
N LEU A 127 -2.39 -14.20 -15.30
CA LEU A 127 -3.14 -13.48 -16.34
C LEU A 127 -3.74 -12.18 -15.79
N ALA A 128 -4.30 -12.21 -14.58
CA ALA A 128 -4.76 -11.00 -13.91
C ALA A 128 -3.61 -9.99 -13.72
N MET A 129 -2.44 -10.46 -13.25
CA MET A 129 -1.25 -9.61 -13.14
C MET A 129 -0.82 -9.03 -14.49
N ALA A 130 -0.85 -9.83 -15.56
CA ALA A 130 -0.54 -9.37 -16.91
C ALA A 130 -1.53 -8.29 -17.38
N TRP A 131 -2.82 -8.41 -17.04
CA TRP A 131 -3.80 -7.36 -17.32
C TRP A 131 -3.48 -6.07 -16.57
N LEU A 132 -3.13 -6.15 -15.29
CA LEU A 132 -2.77 -4.98 -14.48
C LEU A 132 -1.57 -4.22 -15.06
N LEU A 133 -0.48 -4.92 -15.39
CA LEU A 133 0.70 -4.33 -16.01
C LEU A 133 0.41 -3.82 -17.42
N GLY A 134 -0.36 -4.55 -18.21
CA GLY A 134 -0.75 -4.17 -19.57
C GLY A 134 -1.62 -2.90 -19.60
N ILE A 135 -2.59 -2.79 -18.69
CA ILE A 135 -3.42 -1.59 -18.53
C ILE A 135 -2.56 -0.40 -18.13
N GLY A 136 -1.66 -0.58 -17.14
CA GLY A 136 -0.71 0.47 -16.75
C GLY A 136 0.17 0.92 -17.90
N LEU A 137 0.72 -0.02 -18.68
CA LEU A 137 1.53 0.27 -19.86
C LEU A 137 0.75 1.07 -20.90
N MET A 138 -0.47 0.63 -21.23
CA MET A 138 -1.30 1.28 -22.25
C MET A 138 -1.79 2.66 -21.80
N ARG A 139 -2.10 2.84 -20.52
CA ARG A 139 -2.58 4.12 -19.95
C ARG A 139 -1.45 5.12 -19.75
N VAL A 140 -0.35 4.71 -19.13
CA VAL A 140 0.72 5.61 -18.65
C VAL A 140 1.83 5.81 -19.70
N VAL A 141 2.26 4.73 -20.36
CA VAL A 141 3.42 4.79 -21.27
C VAL A 141 2.97 5.05 -22.70
N VAL A 142 2.04 4.25 -23.22
CA VAL A 142 1.53 4.39 -24.60
C VAL A 142 0.56 5.57 -24.70
N ARG A 143 -0.15 5.88 -23.60
CA ARG A 143 -1.22 6.90 -23.55
C ARG A 143 -2.29 6.67 -24.62
N GLN A 144 -2.73 5.41 -24.74
CA GLN A 144 -3.72 4.98 -25.73
C GLN A 144 -5.12 5.54 -25.40
N GLU A 145 -5.78 6.22 -26.34
CA GLU A 145 -7.16 6.68 -26.16
C GLU A 145 -8.19 5.58 -26.53
N PRO A 146 -9.35 5.50 -25.83
CA PRO A 146 -9.78 6.35 -24.72
C PRO A 146 -9.20 5.95 -23.34
N LEU A 147 -8.42 4.87 -23.26
CA LEU A 147 -7.94 4.31 -21.99
C LEU A 147 -7.08 5.29 -21.16
N ALA A 148 -6.34 6.19 -21.81
CA ALA A 148 -5.48 7.18 -21.17
C ALA A 148 -6.27 8.21 -20.34
N THR A 149 -7.49 8.53 -20.75
CA THR A 149 -8.33 9.59 -20.16
C THR A 149 -9.64 9.06 -19.58
N ALA A 150 -9.92 7.77 -19.77
CA ALA A 150 -11.09 7.13 -19.19
C ALA A 150 -11.05 7.19 -17.65
N ASP A 151 -12.23 7.37 -17.07
CA ASP A 151 -12.45 7.38 -15.62
C ASP A 151 -11.93 6.07 -15.00
N PRO A 152 -11.05 6.13 -13.98
CA PRO A 152 -10.59 4.96 -13.23
C PRO A 152 -11.71 4.04 -12.76
N ASP A 153 -12.85 4.58 -12.29
CA ASP A 153 -13.95 3.76 -11.77
C ASP A 153 -14.64 2.95 -12.89
N ALA A 154 -14.76 3.54 -14.08
CA ALA A 154 -15.28 2.83 -15.25
C ALA A 154 -14.36 1.67 -15.68
N ILE A 155 -13.04 1.88 -15.66
CA ILE A 155 -12.06 0.83 -15.96
C ILE A 155 -12.13 -0.27 -14.90
N CYS A 156 -12.11 0.09 -13.61
CA CYS A 156 -12.24 -0.86 -12.50
C CYS A 156 -13.49 -1.73 -12.66
N THR A 157 -14.64 -1.14 -12.98
CA THR A 157 -15.89 -1.88 -13.18
C THR A 157 -15.76 -2.97 -14.26
N HIS A 158 -15.19 -2.62 -15.42
CA HIS A 158 -14.99 -3.58 -16.50
C HIS A 158 -13.99 -4.68 -16.15
N VAL A 159 -12.85 -4.31 -15.57
CA VAL A 159 -11.77 -5.26 -15.26
C VAL A 159 -12.17 -6.20 -14.13
N LEU A 160 -12.80 -5.70 -13.06
CA LEU A 160 -13.25 -6.53 -11.94
C LEU A 160 -14.36 -7.51 -12.37
N THR A 161 -15.26 -7.08 -13.26
CA THR A 161 -16.27 -7.99 -13.85
C THR A 161 -15.63 -9.11 -14.66
N ALA A 162 -14.56 -8.82 -15.42
CA ALA A 162 -13.81 -9.83 -16.14
C ALA A 162 -13.00 -10.74 -15.19
N LEU A 163 -12.43 -10.16 -14.14
CA LEU A 163 -11.67 -10.88 -13.13
C LEU A 163 -12.54 -11.88 -12.37
N ASP A 164 -13.77 -11.54 -12.00
CA ASP A 164 -14.69 -12.45 -11.33
C ASP A 164 -14.96 -13.72 -12.16
N ARG A 165 -15.00 -13.60 -13.50
CA ARG A 165 -15.11 -14.75 -14.40
C ARG A 165 -13.80 -15.53 -14.54
N LEU A 166 -12.67 -14.82 -14.53
CA LEU A 166 -11.34 -15.42 -14.64
C LEU A 166 -10.93 -16.14 -13.34
N LEU A 167 -11.35 -15.62 -12.19
CA LEU A 167 -10.94 -16.06 -10.86
C LEU A 167 -12.17 -16.01 -9.93
N PRO A 168 -13.14 -16.93 -10.10
CA PRO A 168 -14.35 -16.94 -9.29
C PRO A 168 -13.99 -17.12 -7.83
N VAL A 169 -14.25 -16.08 -7.05
CA VAL A 169 -13.90 -16.03 -5.63
C VAL A 169 -14.80 -16.97 -4.83
N LEU A 170 -14.22 -17.69 -3.87
CA LEU A 170 -14.97 -18.58 -2.98
C LEU A 170 -16.07 -17.79 -2.22
N PRO A 171 -17.31 -18.32 -2.14
CA PRO A 171 -18.37 -17.67 -1.37
C PRO A 171 -17.96 -17.58 0.10
N GLY A 172 -17.72 -16.35 0.59
CA GLY A 172 -17.27 -16.07 1.95
C GLY A 172 -15.93 -15.35 2.08
N ALA A 173 -15.18 -15.18 0.98
CA ALA A 173 -13.96 -14.37 0.97
C ALA A 173 -14.25 -12.85 0.80
N GLY A 174 -15.49 -12.46 0.47
CA GLY A 174 -15.87 -11.05 0.38
C GLY A 174 -15.51 -10.25 1.65
N PRO A 175 -15.28 -8.93 1.54
CA PRO A 175 -14.88 -8.11 2.68
C PRO A 175 -15.89 -8.29 3.81
N ARG A 176 -15.46 -8.82 4.96
CA ARG A 176 -16.36 -8.94 6.12
C ARG A 176 -16.83 -7.53 6.48
N PRO A 177 -18.13 -7.22 6.40
CA PRO A 177 -18.62 -5.93 6.83
C PRO A 177 -18.60 -5.92 8.37
N GLY A 178 -17.80 -5.02 8.96
CA GLY A 178 -17.86 -4.71 10.39
C GLY A 178 -16.58 -4.97 11.19
N ALA A 179 -15.51 -4.25 10.88
CA ALA A 179 -14.65 -3.73 11.95
C ALA A 179 -15.12 -2.29 12.21
N GLU A 180 -16.25 -2.17 12.91
CA GLU A 180 -16.75 -0.87 13.35
C GLU A 180 -15.68 -0.18 14.19
N ARG A 181 -15.45 1.07 13.80
CA ARG A 181 -14.76 2.09 14.60
C ARG A 181 -15.46 2.21 15.95
N GLY A 182 -14.96 1.50 16.96
CA GLY A 182 -15.22 1.81 18.36
C GLY A 182 -14.38 3.01 18.79
N ALA A 183 -14.75 4.21 18.35
CA ALA A 183 -14.25 5.47 18.89
C ALA A 183 -15.44 6.41 19.13
N GLY A 184 -15.78 6.58 20.41
CA GLY A 184 -16.87 7.43 20.89
C GLY A 184 -17.31 6.91 22.27
N ALA A 185 -16.51 7.17 23.30
CA ALA A 185 -16.80 8.23 24.26
C ALA A 185 -18.03 7.91 25.12
N ASP A 186 -17.80 7.32 26.29
CA ASP A 186 -18.70 7.48 27.43
C ASP A 186 -17.89 7.81 28.69
N SER A 187 -17.71 9.13 28.87
CA SER A 187 -17.29 9.74 30.11
C SER A 187 -18.44 10.66 30.53
N GLY A 188 -19.32 10.20 31.41
CA GLY A 188 -20.39 11.02 31.97
C GLY A 188 -21.12 10.32 33.13
N PRO A 189 -21.49 11.04 34.21
CA PRO A 189 -21.44 10.49 35.57
C PRO A 189 -22.78 9.88 36.03
N GLY A 190 -22.68 8.77 36.76
CA GLY A 190 -23.81 8.19 37.50
C GLY A 190 -24.13 9.00 38.75
N ALA A 191 -25.37 9.48 38.84
CA ALA A 191 -25.94 10.14 40.01
C ALA A 191 -27.29 9.50 40.37
N GLU A 192 -27.31 8.59 41.36
CA GLU A 192 -28.48 8.24 42.18
C GLU A 192 -27.95 7.82 43.57
N ARG A 193 -28.00 8.72 44.57
CA ARG A 193 -29.04 8.87 45.61
C ARG A 193 -29.30 7.62 46.45
N GLY A 194 -29.04 7.75 47.77
CA GLY A 194 -29.87 7.09 48.78
C GLY A 194 -29.23 6.84 50.14
N ALA A 195 -29.66 7.62 51.14
CA ALA A 195 -29.63 7.37 52.60
C ALA A 195 -28.27 7.42 53.30
N GLY A 196 -28.08 8.03 54.47
CA GLY A 196 -28.98 8.65 55.45
C GLY A 196 -28.20 8.82 56.77
N ALA A 197 -28.73 9.64 57.68
CA ALA A 197 -28.27 9.94 59.05
C ALA A 197 -27.02 10.85 59.17
N ASP A 198 -27.15 12.12 59.55
CA ASP A 198 -27.57 12.65 60.87
C ASP A 198 -26.47 12.51 61.94
N SER A 199 -25.81 13.62 62.26
CA SER A 199 -25.50 14.09 63.63
C SER A 199 -24.50 15.25 63.58
N GLY A 200 -24.84 16.32 64.29
CA GLY A 200 -24.26 17.66 64.24
C GLY A 200 -22.84 17.89 64.82
N PRO A 201 -22.51 19.17 65.05
CA PRO A 201 -21.14 19.68 65.09
C PRO A 201 -20.60 19.83 66.52
N GLY A 202 -19.28 19.86 66.70
CA GLY A 202 -18.70 20.42 67.91
C GLY A 202 -17.21 20.19 68.12
N ALA A 203 -16.49 21.31 68.25
CA ALA A 203 -15.19 21.49 68.90
C ALA A 203 -13.99 20.76 68.28
N GLY A 204 -12.82 21.36 68.08
CA GLY A 204 -12.17 22.38 68.89
C GLY A 204 -10.78 21.84 69.25
N GLU A 205 -9.75 22.71 69.17
CA GLU A 205 -8.38 22.48 69.65
C GLU A 205 -7.52 21.49 68.81
N GLY A 206 -6.24 21.73 68.51
CA GLY A 206 -5.34 22.82 68.84
C GLY A 206 -4.01 22.63 68.08
N ARG A 207 -3.51 23.75 67.54
CA ARG A 207 -2.10 24.22 67.42
C ARG A 207 -0.93 23.30 66.98
N PRO A 208 0.18 23.91 66.50
CA PRO A 208 1.04 23.37 65.46
C PRO A 208 2.37 22.80 65.99
N GLY A 209 2.99 21.90 65.21
CA GLY A 209 4.36 21.44 65.41
C GLY A 209 5.18 21.63 64.14
N VAL A 210 6.10 22.58 64.20
CA VAL A 210 7.10 22.91 63.18
C VAL A 210 8.20 21.83 63.13
N ARG A 211 8.60 21.49 61.90
CA ARG A 211 9.91 21.02 61.34
C ARG A 211 11.17 21.10 62.24
N PRO A 212 12.26 20.35 61.95
CA PRO A 212 12.98 20.28 60.65
C PRO A 212 12.74 19.00 59.84
#